data_AF-A0A5C3NJL5-F1
#
_entry.id   AF-A0A5C3NJL5-F1
#
_cell.length_a   1.000
_cell.length_b   1.000
_cell.length_c   1.000
_cell.angle_alpha   90.00
_cell.angle_beta   90.00
_cell.angle_gamma   90.00
#
_symmetry.space_group_name_H-M   'P 1'
#
loop_
_entity.id
_entity.type
_entity.pdbx_description
1 polymer ?
#
loop_
_entity_poly.entity_id
_entity_poly.type
_entity_poly.pdbx_seq_one_letter_code
_entity_poly.pdbx_strand_id
1 'polypeptide(L)'
;TLSGDGTLHRNIPYDARQIEIIKEGTHQHRTLGITSAHNHTSDTQLEGWQTTTATMYDVYNTSPRGKTQPADPRTFPIKTTGMMTDHAADQKKLAQGVQDWKVTSDREVRGEKAHASMSVPELVLIIAEETMASVERAGGTEVWGQLSAEQLGAKDLEIGKEVILRLGHEAFEALPEGERELAEVFVHSGCCMHKDLNAMKGGYTRLTEFWAANNLEGPELLMNRDNEEAAQYGGGARARAQEKSTGGAIKLTDLAGALFRHKDDKKGQQDAFRYYFEAAVGKLFTFPDTSNTRFGSNGDAASVLVTYLPLMRSYLEQVRDKKADGRWNHLEQNVYRGLQCQNTLTELCIISLYSEAVSHPYMQEVRGPDRPNHISLGPLHERVKTHIKRIIADPDLLLGPDASHVSGTLDGQQWNRPEAFAAVQRLAPSLPHLRGALIAFLQGTLETWTRFAAEFAPGGAIATLTKAQQDLVYLPATNDANEGSLGSFRVGSRNATNMSLGQWNGRELYKKNETGTYVATLDAPTLKYLRRMYRVVDGSGVEKQRRRSLAIAAAEVATQKRAHREAVLRKKMARQYKLRVLKPLVNLAALTLEKT
;
A
#
# COMPACT_ATOMS: atom_id res chain seq x y z
N THR A 1 2.41 13.91 12.84
CA THR A 1 1.87 12.64 12.30
C THR A 1 2.94 11.92 11.51
N LEU A 2 2.72 10.64 11.19
CA LEU A 2 3.68 9.77 10.50
C LEU A 2 3.15 9.33 9.13
N SER A 3 4.06 9.02 8.21
CA SER A 3 3.72 8.34 6.96
C SER A 3 4.85 7.40 6.54
N GLY A 4 4.53 6.20 6.08
CA GLY A 4 5.52 5.23 5.65
C GLY A 4 5.06 4.42 4.44
N ASP A 5 6.04 3.91 3.68
CA ASP A 5 5.80 2.99 2.58
C ASP A 5 6.97 2.03 2.39
N GLY A 6 6.70 0.85 1.86
CA GLY A 6 7.67 -0.19 1.58
C GLY A 6 7.69 -0.59 0.11
N THR A 7 8.87 -0.84 -0.46
CA THR A 7 8.99 -1.46 -1.77
C THR A 7 10.18 -2.39 -1.88
N LEU A 8 10.15 -3.27 -2.87
CA LEU A 8 11.29 -4.12 -3.22
C LEU A 8 12.15 -3.45 -4.29
N HIS A 9 13.45 -3.36 -4.03
CA HIS A 9 14.44 -3.02 -5.04
C HIS A 9 15.43 -4.18 -5.20
N ARG A 10 15.43 -4.82 -6.38
CA ARG A 10 16.25 -6.01 -6.67
C ARG A 10 16.12 -7.11 -5.59
N ASN A 11 14.87 -7.38 -5.19
CA ASN A 11 14.50 -8.35 -4.14
C ASN A 11 14.95 -7.99 -2.72
N ILE A 12 15.34 -6.74 -2.47
CA ILE A 12 15.66 -6.24 -1.13
C ILE A 12 14.52 -5.31 -0.66
N PRO A 13 13.96 -5.52 0.55
CA PRO A 13 13.00 -4.61 1.16
C PRO A 13 13.62 -3.26 1.48
N TYR A 14 12.93 -2.19 1.12
CA TYR A 14 13.24 -0.83 1.54
C TYR A 14 11.98 -0.13 2.03
N ASP A 15 12.09 0.59 3.14
CA ASP A 15 11.01 1.38 3.71
C ASP A 15 11.42 2.85 3.76
N ALA A 16 10.56 3.72 3.24
CA ALA A 16 10.67 5.17 3.40
C ALA A 16 9.79 5.63 4.57
N ARG A 17 10.28 6.66 5.27
CA ARG A 17 9.58 7.26 6.41
C ARG A 17 9.54 8.78 6.26
N GLN A 18 8.35 9.35 6.40
CA GLN A 18 8.11 10.79 6.46
C GLN A 18 7.36 11.14 7.73
N ILE A 19 7.53 12.38 8.18
CA ILE A 19 6.80 12.96 9.29
C ILE A 19 6.28 14.34 8.91
N GLU A 20 5.12 14.69 9.45
CA GLU A 20 4.60 16.05 9.42
C GLU A 20 4.65 16.59 10.84
N ILE A 21 5.46 17.63 11.03
CA ILE A 21 5.61 18.35 12.30
C ILE A 21 4.62 19.50 12.29
N ILE A 22 3.69 19.51 13.23
CA ILE A 22 2.60 20.48 13.28
C ILE A 22 2.89 21.46 14.42
N LYS A 23 2.86 22.77 14.11
CA LYS A 23 3.12 23.84 15.07
C LYS A 23 2.33 25.09 14.68
N GLU A 24 1.52 25.61 15.62
CA GLU A 24 0.82 26.90 15.48
C GLU A 24 0.00 27.00 14.18
N GLY A 25 -0.71 25.94 13.81
CA GLY A 25 -1.53 25.88 12.59
C GLY A 25 -0.74 25.73 11.28
N THR A 26 0.59 25.67 11.34
CA THR A 26 1.47 25.33 10.21
C THR A 26 1.95 23.89 10.33
N HIS A 27 2.32 23.28 9.20
CA HIS A 27 2.96 21.98 9.19
C HIS A 27 4.26 22.03 8.39
N GLN A 28 5.22 21.20 8.79
CA GLN A 28 6.50 21.03 8.11
C GLN A 28 6.74 19.56 7.81
N HIS A 29 6.89 19.27 6.53
CA HIS A 29 7.24 17.95 6.04
C HIS A 29 8.73 17.67 6.26
N ARG A 30 9.07 16.52 6.86
CA ARG A 30 10.45 16.04 7.01
C ARG A 30 10.54 14.56 6.66
N THR A 31 11.68 14.15 6.13
CA THR A 31 12.00 12.73 5.91
C THR A 31 12.84 12.17 7.05
N LEU A 32 12.67 10.89 7.38
CA LEU A 32 13.60 10.13 8.22
C LEU A 32 14.54 9.25 7.38
N GLY A 33 14.52 9.42 6.05
CA GLY A 33 15.30 8.65 5.10
C GLY A 33 14.67 7.30 4.78
N ILE A 34 15.49 6.43 4.17
CA ILE A 34 15.14 5.07 3.78
C ILE A 34 15.96 4.07 4.59
N THR A 35 15.30 3.02 5.07
CA THR A 35 15.97 1.87 5.68
C THR A 35 15.72 0.62 4.85
N SER A 36 16.51 -0.42 5.06
CA SER A 36 16.17 -1.76 4.57
C SER A 36 15.79 -2.64 5.76
N ALA A 37 14.67 -3.32 5.66
CA ALA A 37 14.26 -4.36 6.60
C ALA A 37 14.52 -5.75 6.00
N HIS A 38 14.53 -6.78 6.84
CA HIS A 38 14.69 -8.16 6.39
C HIS A 38 13.37 -8.79 5.92
N ASN A 39 12.23 -8.20 6.30
CA ASN A 39 10.89 -8.53 5.83
C ASN A 39 10.01 -7.26 5.84
N HIS A 40 8.78 -7.34 5.31
CA HIS A 40 7.79 -6.25 5.29
C HIS A 40 6.59 -6.55 6.21
N THR A 41 6.82 -7.11 7.40
CA THR A 41 5.75 -7.31 8.40
C THR A 41 5.50 -6.03 9.19
N SER A 42 4.28 -5.88 9.72
CA SER A 42 3.92 -4.75 10.60
C SER A 42 4.89 -4.56 11.76
N ASP A 43 5.33 -5.67 12.36
CA ASP A 43 6.13 -5.68 13.58
C ASP A 43 7.56 -5.23 13.27
N THR A 44 8.15 -5.70 12.16
CA THR A 44 9.45 -5.23 11.67
C THR A 44 9.39 -3.76 11.22
N GLN A 45 8.26 -3.30 10.66
CA GLN A 45 8.10 -1.89 10.31
C GLN A 45 8.02 -0.99 11.55
N LEU A 46 7.28 -1.42 12.59
CA LEU A 46 7.19 -0.74 13.88
C LEU A 46 8.55 -0.67 14.58
N GLU A 47 9.27 -1.80 14.66
CA GLU A 47 10.63 -1.85 15.18
C GLU A 47 11.56 -0.89 14.42
N GLY A 48 11.39 -0.80 13.10
CA GLY A 48 12.11 0.16 12.28
C GLY A 48 11.81 1.62 12.64
N TRP A 49 10.56 1.98 13.00
CA TRP A 49 10.23 3.31 13.52
C TRP A 49 10.88 3.56 14.89
N GLN A 50 10.78 2.60 15.81
CA GLN A 50 11.35 2.68 17.16
C GLN A 50 12.87 2.82 17.11
N THR A 51 13.55 1.99 16.32
CA THR A 51 15.01 2.02 16.19
C THR A 51 15.51 3.29 15.51
N THR A 52 14.83 3.74 14.44
CA THR A 52 15.20 4.98 13.74
C THR A 52 15.11 6.17 14.69
N THR A 53 14.03 6.28 15.44
CA THR A 53 13.82 7.39 16.38
C THR A 53 14.74 7.29 17.59
N ALA A 54 14.87 6.11 18.22
CA ALA A 54 15.81 5.88 19.31
C ALA A 54 17.24 6.30 18.93
N THR A 55 17.72 5.91 17.75
CA THR A 55 19.04 6.31 17.23
C THR A 55 19.18 7.83 17.14
N MET A 56 18.13 8.55 16.73
CA MET A 56 18.15 10.02 16.68
C MET A 56 18.27 10.64 18.07
N TYR A 57 17.51 10.15 19.05
CA TYR A 57 17.58 10.63 20.43
C TYR A 57 18.92 10.27 21.07
N ASP A 58 19.47 9.09 20.84
CA ASP A 58 20.77 8.68 21.37
C ASP A 58 21.90 9.59 20.86
N VAL A 59 21.93 9.88 19.55
CA VAL A 59 22.90 10.81 18.97
C VAL A 59 22.74 12.21 19.56
N TYR A 60 21.51 12.68 19.75
CA TYR A 60 21.25 13.97 20.37
C TYR A 60 21.72 14.00 21.83
N ASN A 61 21.25 13.08 22.67
CA ASN A 61 21.50 13.02 24.12
C ASN A 61 22.98 12.80 24.46
N THR A 62 23.73 12.11 23.61
CA THR A 62 25.18 11.92 23.80
C THR A 62 26.02 13.09 23.29
N SER A 63 25.43 14.03 22.54
CA SER A 63 26.11 15.26 22.10
C SER A 63 26.30 16.26 23.26
N PRO A 64 27.25 17.21 23.15
CA PRO A 64 27.43 18.26 24.16
C PRO A 64 26.12 18.98 24.52
N ARG A 65 25.32 19.33 23.50
CA ARG A 65 24.03 19.99 23.69
C ARG A 65 23.01 19.09 24.39
N GLY A 66 22.86 17.85 23.96
CA GLY A 66 21.90 16.92 24.59
C GLY A 66 22.30 16.52 26.01
N LYS A 67 23.59 16.53 26.37
CA LYS A 67 24.01 16.36 27.77
C LYS A 67 23.54 17.51 28.67
N THR A 68 23.48 18.73 28.13
CA THR A 68 22.96 19.89 28.87
C THR A 68 21.44 19.95 28.88
N GLN A 69 20.80 19.43 27.83
CA GLN A 69 19.35 19.47 27.63
C GLN A 69 18.88 18.11 27.07
N PRO A 70 18.82 17.06 27.91
CA PRO A 70 18.44 15.73 27.46
C PRO A 70 16.98 15.72 27.02
N ALA A 71 16.68 14.92 26.00
CA ALA A 71 15.35 14.71 25.47
C ALA A 71 14.92 13.26 25.71
N ASP A 72 13.71 13.06 26.23
CA ASP A 72 13.14 11.73 26.42
C ASP A 72 12.64 11.17 25.08
N PRO A 73 13.14 10.00 24.62
CA PRO A 73 12.70 9.36 23.37
C PRO A 73 11.18 9.11 23.30
N ARG A 74 10.53 8.87 24.45
CA ARG A 74 9.07 8.64 24.54
C ARG A 74 8.26 9.87 24.14
N THR A 75 8.86 11.04 24.09
CA THR A 75 8.17 12.24 23.59
C THR A 75 7.79 12.14 22.10
N PHE A 76 8.50 11.32 21.30
CA PHE A 76 8.14 11.10 19.90
C PHE A 76 6.81 10.37 19.73
N PRO A 77 6.61 9.15 20.29
CA PRO A 77 5.34 8.45 20.17
C PRO A 77 4.21 9.22 20.88
N ILE A 78 4.44 9.82 22.06
CA ILE A 78 3.42 10.64 22.76
C ILE A 78 2.88 11.77 21.87
N LYS A 79 3.76 12.46 21.14
CA LYS A 79 3.38 13.56 20.23
C LYS A 79 2.86 13.10 18.87
N THR A 80 2.83 11.79 18.61
CA THR A 80 2.27 11.26 17.37
C THR A 80 0.75 11.30 17.44
N THR A 81 0.11 11.94 16.45
CA THR A 81 -1.35 12.17 16.42
C THR A 81 -2.04 11.46 15.26
N GLY A 82 -1.30 10.67 14.49
CA GLY A 82 -1.86 9.91 13.39
C GLY A 82 -0.81 9.34 12.45
N MET A 83 -1.25 8.43 11.58
CA MET A 83 -0.43 7.72 10.63
C MET A 83 -1.15 7.54 9.27
N MET A 84 -0.45 7.86 8.18
CA MET A 84 -0.89 7.64 6.79
C MET A 84 -0.14 6.43 6.21
N THR A 85 -0.88 5.43 5.76
CA THR A 85 -0.35 4.21 5.12
C THR A 85 -1.17 3.80 3.89
N ASP A 86 -0.84 2.69 3.24
CA ASP A 86 -1.76 2.05 2.30
C ASP A 86 -2.93 1.35 3.04
N HIS A 87 -3.76 0.61 2.30
CA HIS A 87 -4.95 -0.06 2.87
C HIS A 87 -4.77 -1.54 3.21
N ALA A 88 -3.55 -2.08 3.12
CA ALA A 88 -3.27 -3.47 3.40
C ALA A 88 -3.43 -3.80 4.90
N ALA A 89 -3.76 -5.05 5.21
CA ALA A 89 -4.07 -5.47 6.57
C ALA A 89 -2.86 -5.34 7.52
N ASP A 90 -1.67 -5.61 7.03
CA ASP A 90 -0.40 -5.40 7.73
C ASP A 90 -0.14 -3.92 8.02
N GLN A 91 -0.51 -3.01 7.11
CA GLN A 91 -0.38 -1.58 7.34
C GLN A 91 -1.38 -1.04 8.37
N LYS A 92 -2.60 -1.60 8.42
CA LYS A 92 -3.56 -1.31 9.51
C LYS A 92 -3.04 -1.80 10.86
N LYS A 93 -2.46 -3.01 10.89
CA LYS A 93 -1.80 -3.54 12.10
C LYS A 93 -0.63 -2.67 12.53
N LEU A 94 0.16 -2.14 11.59
CA LEU A 94 1.23 -1.19 11.90
C LEU A 94 0.69 0.10 12.54
N ALA A 95 -0.37 0.69 11.98
CA ALA A 95 -0.98 1.89 12.55
C ALA A 95 -1.47 1.66 13.98
N GLN A 96 -2.09 0.50 14.26
CA GLN A 96 -2.45 0.10 15.62
C GLN A 96 -1.22 -0.01 16.52
N GLY A 97 -0.17 -0.68 16.08
CA GLY A 97 1.07 -0.81 16.86
C GLY A 97 1.74 0.53 17.19
N VAL A 98 1.64 1.53 16.30
CA VAL A 98 2.11 2.89 16.59
C VAL A 98 1.20 3.59 17.60
N GLN A 99 -0.12 3.40 17.52
CA GLN A 99 -1.06 3.92 18.51
C GLN A 99 -0.81 3.31 19.90
N ASP A 100 -0.61 2.01 19.97
CA ASP A 100 -0.28 1.32 21.22
C ASP A 100 1.05 1.86 21.79
N TRP A 101 2.06 2.04 20.93
CA TRP A 101 3.33 2.64 21.33
C TRP A 101 3.18 4.05 21.90
N LYS A 102 2.31 4.89 21.31
CA LYS A 102 1.93 6.21 21.85
C LYS A 102 1.30 6.09 23.22
N VAL A 103 0.26 5.26 23.36
CA VAL A 103 -0.50 5.12 24.60
C VAL A 103 0.40 4.62 25.72
N THR A 104 1.14 3.52 25.50
CA THR A 104 2.07 2.97 26.50
C THR A 104 3.10 4.01 26.91
N SER A 105 3.71 4.73 25.96
CA SER A 105 4.72 5.76 26.27
C SER A 105 4.14 6.91 27.10
N ASP A 106 2.90 7.36 26.81
CA ASP A 106 2.23 8.40 27.59
C ASP A 106 1.95 7.93 29.03
N ARG A 107 1.43 6.71 29.19
CA ARG A 107 1.17 6.12 30.51
C ARG A 107 2.46 5.94 31.31
N GLU A 108 3.53 5.43 30.72
CA GLU A 108 4.83 5.31 31.39
C GLU A 108 5.33 6.65 31.92
N VAL A 109 5.33 7.70 31.09
CA VAL A 109 5.83 9.03 31.48
C VAL A 109 4.96 9.65 32.59
N ARG A 110 3.64 9.44 32.55
CA ARG A 110 2.73 9.90 33.63
C ARG A 110 2.96 9.11 34.91
N GLY A 111 3.12 7.80 34.80
CA GLY A 111 3.35 6.89 35.90
C GLY A 111 4.64 7.20 36.65
N GLU A 112 5.73 7.46 35.91
CA GLU A 112 7.00 7.88 36.51
C GLU A 112 6.88 9.20 37.27
N LYS A 113 6.11 10.17 36.74
CA LYS A 113 5.84 11.44 37.43
C LYS A 113 5.01 11.22 38.70
N ALA A 114 3.95 10.43 38.61
CA ALA A 114 3.11 10.09 39.75
C ALA A 114 3.92 9.36 40.84
N HIS A 115 4.69 8.34 40.43
CA HIS A 115 5.61 7.60 41.29
C HIS A 115 6.61 8.51 41.99
N ALA A 116 7.23 9.46 41.28
CA ALA A 116 8.19 10.40 41.86
C ALA A 116 7.55 11.34 42.90
N SER A 117 6.25 11.59 42.82
CA SER A 117 5.49 12.43 43.77
C SER A 117 4.78 11.67 44.89
N MET A 118 4.76 10.33 44.82
CA MET A 118 3.98 9.47 45.73
C MET A 118 4.71 9.20 47.04
N SER A 119 3.95 9.03 48.13
CA SER A 119 4.54 8.66 49.43
C SER A 119 4.93 7.18 49.47
N VAL A 120 5.96 6.85 50.25
CA VAL A 120 6.44 5.47 50.40
C VAL A 120 5.32 4.51 50.89
N PRO A 121 4.47 4.87 51.88
CA PRO A 121 3.40 3.98 52.32
C PRO A 121 2.39 3.64 51.22
N GLU A 122 1.99 4.62 50.42
CA GLU A 122 1.06 4.41 49.29
C GLU A 122 1.68 3.52 48.22
N LEU A 123 2.94 3.77 47.89
CA LEU A 123 3.67 2.96 46.90
C LEU A 123 3.82 1.50 47.34
N VAL A 124 4.08 1.26 48.64
CA VAL A 124 4.19 -0.11 49.19
C VAL A 124 2.88 -0.88 49.02
N LEU A 125 1.73 -0.23 49.19
CA LEU A 125 0.42 -0.88 48.99
C LEU A 125 0.24 -1.29 47.52
N ILE A 126 0.54 -0.40 46.58
CA ILE A 126 0.40 -0.69 45.15
C ILE A 126 1.37 -1.81 44.73
N ILE A 127 2.62 -1.76 45.18
CA ILE A 127 3.59 -2.84 44.92
C ILE A 127 3.09 -4.17 45.49
N ALA A 128 2.53 -4.18 46.71
CA ALA A 128 2.01 -5.39 47.32
C ALA A 128 0.84 -5.97 46.50
N GLU A 129 -0.09 -5.12 46.06
CA GLU A 129 -1.21 -5.53 45.20
C GLU A 129 -0.74 -6.11 43.87
N GLU A 130 0.18 -5.44 43.16
CA GLU A 130 0.72 -5.93 41.89
C GLU A 130 1.57 -7.20 42.06
N THR A 131 2.27 -7.33 43.18
CA THR A 131 3.01 -8.55 43.53
C THR A 131 2.04 -9.71 43.72
N MET A 132 0.96 -9.50 44.47
CA MET A 132 -0.08 -10.52 44.65
C MET A 132 -0.71 -10.93 43.33
N ALA A 133 -1.05 -9.96 42.46
CA ALA A 133 -1.58 -10.25 41.13
C ALA A 133 -0.59 -11.04 40.27
N SER A 134 0.70 -10.72 40.34
CA SER A 134 1.75 -11.44 39.62
C SER A 134 1.93 -12.87 40.13
N VAL A 135 1.83 -13.09 41.45
CA VAL A 135 1.84 -14.44 42.07
C VAL A 135 0.67 -15.28 41.55
N GLU A 136 -0.54 -14.71 41.52
CA GLU A 136 -1.72 -15.38 40.98
C GLU A 136 -1.55 -15.74 39.49
N ARG A 137 -1.06 -14.79 38.67
CA ARG A 137 -0.76 -15.03 37.24
C ARG A 137 0.26 -16.15 37.02
N ALA A 138 1.18 -16.36 37.95
CA ALA A 138 2.17 -17.43 37.88
C ALA A 138 1.61 -18.82 38.26
N GLY A 139 0.36 -18.90 38.72
CA GLY A 139 -0.27 -20.15 39.17
C GLY A 139 -0.29 -20.32 40.68
N GLY A 140 -0.19 -19.24 41.45
CA GLY A 140 -0.28 -19.23 42.90
C GLY A 140 1.08 -19.31 43.62
N THR A 141 1.02 -19.24 44.94
CA THR A 141 2.20 -19.10 45.83
C THR A 141 3.18 -20.27 45.72
N GLU A 142 2.69 -21.50 45.51
CA GLU A 142 3.54 -22.69 45.39
C GLU A 142 4.42 -22.64 44.13
N VAL A 143 3.86 -22.24 42.99
CA VAL A 143 4.61 -22.12 41.73
C VAL A 143 5.57 -20.93 41.80
N TRP A 144 5.13 -19.82 42.40
CA TRP A 144 5.98 -18.65 42.62
C TRP A 144 7.20 -18.96 43.50
N GLY A 145 7.00 -19.74 44.57
CA GLY A 145 8.08 -20.16 45.46
C GLY A 145 9.11 -21.10 44.83
N GLN A 146 8.81 -21.68 43.66
CA GLN A 146 9.71 -22.54 42.90
C GLN A 146 10.51 -21.78 41.82
N LEU A 147 10.26 -20.48 41.62
CA LEU A 147 10.99 -19.67 40.67
C LEU A 147 12.46 -19.51 41.10
N SER A 148 13.37 -19.57 40.12
CA SER A 148 14.78 -19.28 40.34
C SER A 148 14.99 -17.79 40.68
N ALA A 149 16.16 -17.44 41.22
CA ALA A 149 16.51 -16.05 41.49
C ALA A 149 16.49 -15.17 40.21
N GLU A 150 16.86 -15.73 39.06
CA GLU A 150 16.78 -15.03 37.76
C GLU A 150 15.33 -14.80 37.33
N GLN A 151 14.47 -15.79 37.53
CA GLN A 151 13.04 -15.67 37.23
C GLN A 151 12.35 -14.67 38.17
N LEU A 152 12.68 -14.68 39.46
CA LEU A 152 12.19 -13.71 40.44
C LEU A 152 12.66 -12.29 40.07
N GLY A 153 13.93 -12.09 39.73
CA GLY A 153 14.42 -10.80 39.28
C GLY A 153 13.73 -10.30 38.00
N ALA A 154 13.44 -11.20 37.05
CA ALA A 154 12.65 -10.85 35.87
C ALA A 154 11.20 -10.46 36.23
N LYS A 155 10.61 -11.14 37.22
CA LYS A 155 9.27 -10.81 37.74
C LYS A 155 9.23 -9.49 38.50
N ASP A 156 10.25 -9.16 39.29
CA ASP A 156 10.33 -7.87 39.97
C ASP A 156 10.38 -6.70 38.97
N LEU A 157 11.12 -6.87 37.85
CA LEU A 157 11.14 -5.90 36.76
C LEU A 157 9.79 -5.79 36.05
N GLU A 158 9.06 -6.89 35.88
CA GLU A 158 7.70 -6.90 35.32
C GLU A 158 6.74 -6.15 36.25
N ILE A 159 6.73 -6.49 37.54
CA ILE A 159 5.92 -5.82 38.57
C ILE A 159 6.21 -4.32 38.59
N GLY A 160 7.48 -3.92 38.60
CA GLY A 160 7.85 -2.50 38.57
C GLY A 160 7.29 -1.75 37.36
N LYS A 161 7.25 -2.39 36.18
CA LYS A 161 6.62 -1.80 34.98
C LYS A 161 5.11 -1.71 35.11
N GLU A 162 4.46 -2.75 35.60
CA GLU A 162 3.00 -2.77 35.81
C GLU A 162 2.58 -1.70 36.82
N VAL A 163 3.32 -1.52 37.92
CA VAL A 163 3.10 -0.43 38.89
C VAL A 163 3.15 0.94 38.20
N ILE A 164 4.18 1.18 37.38
CA ILE A 164 4.32 2.45 36.66
C ILE A 164 3.18 2.64 35.66
N LEU A 165 2.79 1.62 34.92
CA LEU A 165 1.66 1.70 33.98
C LEU A 165 0.35 1.97 34.71
N ARG A 166 0.08 1.29 35.83
CA ARG A 166 -1.10 1.52 36.67
C ARG A 166 -1.17 2.97 37.16
N LEU A 167 -0.09 3.47 37.75
CA LEU A 167 -0.01 4.88 38.17
C LEU A 167 -0.21 5.84 36.98
N GLY A 168 0.32 5.48 35.81
CA GLY A 168 0.14 6.23 34.58
C GLY A 168 -1.31 6.29 34.10
N HIS A 169 -2.03 5.18 34.20
CA HIS A 169 -3.46 5.09 33.91
C HIS A 169 -4.28 5.92 34.90
N GLU A 170 -4.02 5.81 36.20
CA GLU A 170 -4.69 6.61 37.24
C GLU A 170 -4.44 8.11 37.02
N ALA A 171 -3.19 8.51 36.73
CA ALA A 171 -2.82 9.89 36.44
C ALA A 171 -3.42 10.41 35.11
N PHE A 172 -3.69 9.53 34.16
CA PHE A 172 -4.38 9.87 32.93
C PHE A 172 -5.88 10.04 33.15
N GLU A 173 -6.53 9.16 33.92
CA GLU A 173 -7.96 9.27 34.23
C GLU A 173 -8.28 10.48 35.11
N ALA A 174 -7.33 10.92 35.92
CA ALA A 174 -7.43 12.14 36.70
C ALA A 174 -7.35 13.43 35.87
N LEU A 175 -7.03 13.35 34.57
CA LEU A 175 -7.01 14.53 33.71
C LEU A 175 -8.41 15.11 33.49
N PRO A 176 -8.50 16.44 33.29
CA PRO A 176 -9.69 17.04 32.69
C PRO A 176 -10.01 16.38 31.34
N GLU A 177 -11.30 16.21 31.04
CA GLU A 177 -11.78 15.52 29.83
C GLU A 177 -11.12 16.05 28.55
N GLY A 178 -11.02 17.36 28.37
CA GLY A 178 -10.38 17.95 27.19
C GLY A 178 -8.87 17.64 27.06
N GLU A 179 -8.14 17.52 28.18
CA GLU A 179 -6.73 17.10 28.13
C GLU A 179 -6.59 15.63 27.80
N ARG A 180 -7.50 14.81 28.33
CA ARG A 180 -7.58 13.38 28.06
C ARG A 180 -7.85 13.12 26.57
N GLU A 181 -8.85 13.79 26.02
CA GLU A 181 -9.21 13.75 24.61
C GLU A 181 -8.07 14.19 23.68
N LEU A 182 -7.29 15.19 24.08
CA LEU A 182 -6.11 15.65 23.31
C LEU A 182 -4.96 14.65 23.36
N ALA A 183 -4.73 14.02 24.52
CA ALA A 183 -3.69 13.02 24.68
C ALA A 183 -3.95 11.75 23.84
N GLU A 184 -5.22 11.39 23.63
CA GLU A 184 -5.62 10.20 22.88
C GLU A 184 -5.74 10.39 21.37
N VAL A 185 -5.63 11.62 20.86
CA VAL A 185 -5.75 11.89 19.42
C VAL A 185 -4.81 10.99 18.63
N PHE A 186 -5.39 10.11 17.82
CA PHE A 186 -4.68 9.29 16.84
C PHE A 186 -5.61 8.96 15.67
N VAL A 187 -5.23 9.40 14.47
CA VAL A 187 -5.99 9.15 13.24
C VAL A 187 -5.19 8.27 12.29
N HIS A 188 -5.76 7.12 11.92
CA HIS A 188 -5.28 6.36 10.76
C HIS A 188 -5.95 6.84 9.49
N SER A 189 -5.18 6.95 8.42
CA SER A 189 -5.69 7.29 7.10
C SER A 189 -5.06 6.40 6.04
N GLY A 190 -5.85 6.05 5.02
CA GLY A 190 -5.39 5.23 3.91
C GLY A 190 -5.22 6.06 2.64
N CYS A 191 -4.10 5.88 1.94
CA CYS A 191 -3.73 6.61 0.74
C CYS A 191 -4.87 6.70 -0.31
N CYS A 192 -5.19 7.92 -0.77
CA CYS A 192 -6.24 8.17 -1.76
C CYS A 192 -5.99 7.48 -3.11
N MET A 193 -4.73 7.37 -3.56
CA MET A 193 -4.41 6.67 -4.83
C MET A 193 -4.75 5.19 -4.79
N HIS A 194 -4.59 4.56 -3.63
CA HIS A 194 -5.00 3.17 -3.43
C HIS A 194 -6.52 3.03 -3.35
N LYS A 195 -7.26 4.05 -2.89
CA LYS A 195 -8.73 4.02 -2.91
C LYS A 195 -9.26 3.96 -4.33
N ASP A 196 -8.78 4.86 -5.20
CA ASP A 196 -9.17 4.87 -6.62
C ASP A 196 -8.76 3.57 -7.33
N LEU A 197 -7.52 3.11 -7.14
CA LEU A 197 -7.04 1.84 -7.71
C LEU A 197 -7.91 0.66 -7.27
N ASN A 198 -8.24 0.57 -5.98
CA ASN A 198 -9.07 -0.51 -5.47
C ASN A 198 -10.51 -0.39 -5.96
N ALA A 199 -11.06 0.83 -6.08
CA ALA A 199 -12.38 1.05 -6.66
C ALA A 199 -12.45 0.58 -8.11
N MET A 200 -11.45 0.91 -8.95
CA MET A 200 -11.35 0.39 -10.31
C MET A 200 -11.28 -1.15 -10.33
N LYS A 201 -10.51 -1.76 -9.43
CA LYS A 201 -10.46 -3.24 -9.29
C LYS A 201 -11.83 -3.82 -8.93
N GLY A 202 -12.52 -3.23 -7.97
CA GLY A 202 -13.86 -3.66 -7.56
C GLY A 202 -14.88 -3.54 -8.70
N GLY A 203 -14.81 -2.47 -9.49
CA GLY A 203 -15.59 -2.33 -10.70
C GLY A 203 -15.26 -3.43 -11.73
N TYR A 204 -13.98 -3.69 -11.97
CA TYR A 204 -13.57 -4.72 -12.93
C TYR A 204 -13.96 -6.14 -12.49
N THR A 205 -13.99 -6.42 -11.19
CA THR A 205 -14.54 -7.68 -10.65
C THR A 205 -16.00 -7.85 -11.03
N ARG A 206 -16.85 -6.85 -10.78
CA ARG A 206 -18.27 -6.89 -11.17
C ARG A 206 -18.47 -6.93 -12.69
N LEU A 207 -17.61 -6.25 -13.44
CA LEU A 207 -17.62 -6.31 -14.91
C LEU A 207 -17.28 -7.71 -15.44
N THR A 208 -16.35 -8.42 -14.79
CA THR A 208 -16.04 -9.81 -15.15
C THR A 208 -17.23 -10.73 -14.85
N GLU A 209 -17.90 -10.53 -13.71
CA GLU A 209 -19.11 -11.27 -13.32
C GLU A 209 -20.30 -11.00 -14.24
N PHE A 210 -20.42 -9.76 -14.77
CA PHE A 210 -21.53 -9.32 -15.62
C PHE A 210 -21.75 -10.24 -16.82
N TRP A 211 -20.67 -10.65 -17.50
CA TRP A 211 -20.77 -11.51 -18.68
C TRP A 211 -21.49 -12.81 -18.37
N ALA A 212 -21.04 -13.53 -17.35
CA ALA A 212 -21.65 -14.80 -16.93
C ALA A 212 -23.05 -14.60 -16.35
N ALA A 213 -23.26 -13.58 -15.52
CA ALA A 213 -24.55 -13.30 -14.88
C ALA A 213 -25.66 -12.98 -15.89
N ASN A 214 -25.31 -12.50 -17.08
CA ASN A 214 -26.25 -12.19 -18.16
C ASN A 214 -26.27 -13.25 -19.27
N ASN A 215 -25.63 -14.41 -19.07
CA ASN A 215 -25.49 -15.47 -20.07
C ASN A 215 -24.87 -14.99 -21.39
N LEU A 216 -23.93 -14.04 -21.31
CA LEU A 216 -23.20 -13.49 -22.44
C LEU A 216 -21.81 -14.12 -22.54
N GLU A 217 -21.29 -14.24 -23.76
CA GLU A 217 -19.89 -14.58 -23.94
C GLU A 217 -19.02 -13.44 -23.41
N GLY A 218 -18.01 -13.78 -22.61
CA GLY A 218 -17.06 -12.81 -22.07
C GLY A 218 -15.99 -12.40 -23.09
N PRO A 219 -15.00 -11.61 -22.66
CA PRO A 219 -13.82 -11.32 -23.47
C PRO A 219 -13.03 -12.58 -23.80
N GLU A 220 -12.40 -12.56 -24.97
CA GLU A 220 -11.51 -13.62 -25.42
C GLU A 220 -10.34 -13.82 -24.46
N LEU A 221 -10.03 -15.08 -24.13
CA LEU A 221 -8.88 -15.43 -23.30
C LEU A 221 -7.58 -15.20 -24.07
N LEU A 222 -6.73 -14.31 -23.56
CA LEU A 222 -5.42 -13.98 -24.15
C LEU A 222 -4.35 -14.91 -23.55
N MET A 223 -4.44 -16.19 -23.91
CA MET A 223 -3.62 -17.28 -23.37
C MET A 223 -2.13 -17.09 -23.71
N ASN A 224 -1.23 -17.45 -22.79
CA ASN A 224 0.18 -17.60 -23.16
C ASN A 224 0.34 -18.83 -24.08
N ARG A 225 1.48 -18.92 -24.78
CA ARG A 225 1.77 -20.02 -25.72
C ARG A 225 1.46 -21.39 -25.14
N ASP A 226 1.99 -21.67 -23.96
CA ASP A 226 1.90 -23.01 -23.36
C ASP A 226 0.44 -23.37 -22.98
N ASN A 227 -0.34 -22.40 -22.52
CA ASN A 227 -1.77 -22.59 -22.25
C ASN A 227 -2.58 -22.74 -23.54
N GLU A 228 -2.25 -21.98 -24.58
CA GLU A 228 -2.91 -22.08 -25.89
C GLU A 228 -2.67 -23.46 -26.51
N GLU A 229 -1.43 -23.94 -26.45
CA GLU A 229 -1.06 -25.30 -26.85
C GLU A 229 -1.79 -26.35 -25.99
N ALA A 230 -1.80 -26.19 -24.66
CA ALA A 230 -2.52 -27.09 -23.75
C ALA A 230 -4.05 -27.12 -23.99
N ALA A 231 -4.64 -26.01 -24.46
CA ALA A 231 -6.06 -25.93 -24.78
C ALA A 231 -6.45 -26.78 -26.00
N GLN A 232 -5.51 -27.05 -26.91
CA GLN A 232 -5.73 -27.86 -28.11
C GLN A 232 -5.82 -29.36 -27.81
N TYR A 233 -5.14 -29.85 -26.77
CA TYR A 233 -5.09 -31.28 -26.43
C TYR A 233 -6.35 -31.83 -25.72
N GLY A 234 -7.31 -30.98 -25.36
CA GLY A 234 -8.58 -31.40 -24.74
C GLY A 234 -8.46 -31.91 -23.30
N GLY A 235 -9.58 -32.39 -22.73
CA GLY A 235 -9.64 -32.98 -21.38
C GLY A 235 -9.22 -32.02 -20.25
N GLY A 236 -8.58 -32.58 -19.21
CA GLY A 236 -8.16 -31.81 -18.04
C GLY A 236 -7.09 -30.74 -18.30
N ALA A 237 -6.28 -30.91 -19.37
CA ALA A 237 -5.29 -29.92 -19.78
C ALA A 237 -5.97 -28.63 -20.28
N ARG A 238 -7.01 -28.78 -21.12
CA ARG A 238 -7.82 -27.66 -21.60
C ARG A 238 -8.52 -26.92 -20.46
N ALA A 239 -9.20 -27.65 -19.58
CA ALA A 239 -9.89 -27.04 -18.43
C ALA A 239 -8.93 -26.22 -17.57
N ARG A 240 -7.73 -26.75 -17.28
CA ARG A 240 -6.70 -26.05 -16.51
C ARG A 240 -6.12 -24.85 -17.25
N ALA A 241 -5.93 -24.95 -18.56
CA ALA A 241 -5.43 -23.84 -19.38
C ALA A 241 -6.43 -22.68 -19.42
N GLN A 242 -7.73 -22.98 -19.53
CA GLN A 242 -8.80 -22.00 -19.47
C GLN A 242 -8.89 -21.36 -18.07
N GLU A 243 -8.88 -22.16 -17.01
CA GLU A 243 -8.92 -21.68 -15.61
C GLU A 243 -7.75 -20.73 -15.28
N LYS A 244 -6.56 -20.99 -15.83
CA LYS A 244 -5.35 -20.21 -15.57
C LYS A 244 -5.14 -19.01 -16.49
N SER A 245 -5.94 -18.90 -17.55
CA SER A 245 -5.79 -17.81 -18.52
C SER A 245 -6.78 -16.71 -18.21
N THR A 246 -6.38 -15.48 -18.51
CA THR A 246 -7.24 -14.30 -18.38
C THR A 246 -7.38 -13.61 -19.72
N GLY A 247 -8.49 -12.91 -19.90
CA GLY A 247 -8.80 -12.09 -21.07
C GLY A 247 -9.17 -10.66 -20.67
N GLY A 248 -9.72 -9.91 -21.61
CA GLY A 248 -10.33 -8.62 -21.32
C GLY A 248 -9.34 -7.46 -21.22
N ALA A 249 -9.87 -6.30 -20.84
CA ALA A 249 -9.18 -5.02 -20.96
C ALA A 249 -7.91 -4.91 -20.10
N ILE A 250 -7.95 -5.41 -18.85
CA ILE A 250 -6.77 -5.36 -17.97
C ILE A 250 -5.65 -6.24 -18.52
N LYS A 251 -5.99 -7.45 -19.00
CA LYS A 251 -4.99 -8.32 -19.60
C LYS A 251 -4.40 -7.70 -20.87
N LEU A 252 -5.24 -7.11 -21.72
CA LEU A 252 -4.78 -6.47 -22.94
C LEU A 252 -3.88 -5.26 -22.66
N THR A 253 -4.23 -4.40 -21.70
CA THR A 253 -3.42 -3.24 -21.32
C THR A 253 -2.08 -3.63 -20.70
N ASP A 254 -2.01 -4.74 -19.95
CA ASP A 254 -0.75 -5.32 -19.48
C ASP A 254 0.12 -5.83 -20.64
N LEU A 255 -0.46 -6.56 -21.59
CA LEU A 255 0.27 -7.07 -22.77
C LEU A 255 0.73 -5.93 -23.68
N ALA A 256 -0.12 -4.91 -23.88
CA ALA A 256 0.22 -3.72 -24.63
C ALA A 256 1.35 -2.93 -23.94
N GLY A 257 1.37 -2.84 -22.61
CA GLY A 257 2.50 -2.29 -21.87
C GLY A 257 3.76 -3.10 -22.07
N ALA A 258 3.69 -4.44 -21.97
CA ALA A 258 4.84 -5.29 -22.22
C ALA A 258 5.37 -5.16 -23.67
N LEU A 259 4.52 -4.81 -24.63
CA LEU A 259 4.92 -4.62 -26.02
C LEU A 259 5.42 -3.20 -26.32
N PHE A 260 4.68 -2.16 -25.92
CA PHE A 260 4.90 -0.76 -26.30
C PHE A 260 5.65 0.06 -25.25
N ARG A 261 5.74 -0.42 -24.01
CA ARG A 261 6.51 0.22 -22.92
C ARG A 261 7.02 -0.82 -21.92
N HIS A 262 7.94 -1.65 -22.41
CA HIS A 262 8.45 -2.77 -21.65
C HIS A 262 9.31 -2.29 -20.47
N LYS A 263 9.28 -3.03 -19.34
CA LYS A 263 10.07 -2.69 -18.13
C LYS A 263 11.59 -2.82 -18.29
N ASP A 264 12.01 -3.61 -19.26
CA ASP A 264 13.40 -3.78 -19.72
C ASP A 264 13.53 -2.95 -20.99
N ASP A 265 14.35 -1.90 -20.93
CA ASP A 265 14.53 -0.89 -21.98
C ASP A 265 15.15 -1.44 -23.26
N LYS A 266 15.74 -2.65 -23.21
CA LYS A 266 16.27 -3.35 -24.39
C LYS A 266 15.24 -4.21 -25.12
N LYS A 267 14.00 -4.32 -24.62
CA LYS A 267 12.97 -5.21 -25.16
C LYS A 267 11.72 -4.43 -25.57
N GLY A 268 10.90 -5.09 -26.40
CA GLY A 268 9.64 -4.53 -26.88
C GLY A 268 9.82 -3.65 -28.12
N GLN A 269 8.78 -2.87 -28.41
CA GLN A 269 8.61 -2.05 -29.59
C GLN A 269 8.62 -0.55 -29.27
N GLN A 270 9.05 -0.15 -28.07
CA GLN A 270 8.79 1.18 -27.51
C GLN A 270 9.20 2.35 -28.40
N ASP A 271 10.44 2.43 -28.86
CA ASP A 271 10.86 3.56 -29.71
C ASP A 271 10.30 3.46 -31.12
N ALA A 272 10.21 2.25 -31.68
CA ALA A 272 9.58 2.04 -32.99
C ALA A 272 8.08 2.45 -32.98
N PHE A 273 7.37 2.16 -31.89
CA PHE A 273 6.00 2.58 -31.65
C PHE A 273 5.90 4.10 -31.60
N ARG A 274 6.79 4.75 -30.82
CA ARG A 274 6.82 6.20 -30.69
C ARG A 274 7.05 6.89 -32.03
N TYR A 275 7.98 6.40 -32.85
CA TYR A 275 8.26 6.96 -34.18
C TYR A 275 7.11 6.75 -35.16
N TYR A 276 6.47 5.57 -35.13
CA TYR A 276 5.28 5.32 -35.95
C TYR A 276 4.15 6.30 -35.62
N PHE A 277 3.88 6.50 -34.33
CA PHE A 277 2.83 7.41 -33.89
C PHE A 277 3.19 8.87 -34.11
N GLU A 278 4.46 9.27 -33.99
CA GLU A 278 4.90 10.60 -34.39
C GLU A 278 4.62 10.87 -35.87
N ALA A 279 4.92 9.91 -36.75
CA ALA A 279 4.60 10.00 -38.17
C ALA A 279 3.10 10.02 -38.46
N ALA A 280 2.29 9.25 -37.72
CA ALA A 280 0.86 9.10 -37.95
C ALA A 280 0.00 10.23 -37.37
N VAL A 281 0.38 10.77 -36.20
CA VAL A 281 -0.42 11.77 -35.46
C VAL A 281 0.32 13.07 -35.16
N GLY A 282 1.55 13.23 -35.68
CA GLY A 282 2.33 14.47 -35.57
C GLY A 282 2.92 14.74 -34.18
N LYS A 283 2.85 13.76 -33.26
CA LYS A 283 3.34 13.91 -31.89
C LYS A 283 4.01 12.65 -31.41
N LEU A 284 5.23 12.81 -30.90
CA LEU A 284 5.90 11.78 -30.14
C LEU A 284 5.19 11.59 -28.79
N PHE A 285 4.46 10.49 -28.61
CA PHE A 285 3.89 10.15 -27.31
C PHE A 285 4.29 8.75 -26.86
N THR A 286 4.44 8.59 -25.55
CA THR A 286 4.87 7.35 -24.91
C THR A 286 3.64 6.61 -24.39
N PHE A 287 3.54 5.31 -24.70
CA PHE A 287 2.45 4.47 -24.20
C PHE A 287 2.39 4.50 -22.64
N PRO A 288 1.23 4.37 -22.01
CA PRO A 288 1.14 4.36 -20.54
C PRO A 288 1.91 3.22 -19.86
N ASP A 289 2.41 3.45 -18.65
CA ASP A 289 3.40 2.59 -17.96
C ASP A 289 2.78 1.43 -17.16
N THR A 290 1.99 0.59 -17.81
CA THR A 290 1.31 -0.54 -17.14
C THR A 290 2.29 -1.60 -16.64
N SER A 291 3.47 -1.73 -17.27
CA SER A 291 4.55 -2.64 -16.87
C SER A 291 5.17 -2.36 -15.50
N ASN A 292 4.99 -1.15 -14.95
CA ASN A 292 5.55 -0.73 -13.66
C ASN A 292 4.47 -0.37 -12.62
N THR A 293 3.22 -0.81 -12.84
CA THR A 293 2.12 -0.70 -11.86
C THR A 293 1.85 0.74 -11.38
N ARG A 294 1.93 1.74 -12.27
CA ARG A 294 1.60 3.13 -11.88
C ARG A 294 0.09 3.30 -11.69
N PHE A 295 -0.33 4.08 -10.68
CA PHE A 295 -1.74 4.43 -10.50
C PHE A 295 -2.31 5.08 -11.77
N GLY A 296 -3.54 4.71 -12.13
CA GLY A 296 -4.21 5.19 -13.34
C GLY A 296 -3.68 4.63 -14.67
N SER A 297 -2.54 3.93 -14.71
CA SER A 297 -1.90 3.54 -15.97
C SER A 297 -2.73 2.64 -16.88
N ASN A 298 -3.54 1.73 -16.31
CA ASN A 298 -4.47 0.91 -17.10
C ASN A 298 -5.63 1.74 -17.66
N GLY A 299 -6.09 2.76 -16.94
CA GLY A 299 -7.06 3.75 -17.40
C GLY A 299 -6.52 4.58 -18.57
N ASP A 300 -5.31 5.09 -18.41
CA ASP A 300 -4.58 5.78 -19.46
C ASP A 300 -4.36 4.89 -20.69
N ALA A 301 -3.97 3.62 -20.48
CA ALA A 301 -3.71 2.66 -21.55
C ALA A 301 -5.00 2.34 -22.30
N ALA A 302 -6.10 2.11 -21.60
CA ALA A 302 -7.41 1.89 -22.22
C ALA A 302 -7.81 3.07 -23.10
N SER A 303 -7.64 4.29 -22.59
CA SER A 303 -7.91 5.52 -23.35
C SER A 303 -7.04 5.63 -24.60
N VAL A 304 -5.75 5.30 -24.53
CA VAL A 304 -4.85 5.29 -25.69
C VAL A 304 -5.25 4.22 -26.72
N LEU A 305 -5.55 2.99 -26.27
CA LEU A 305 -5.92 1.88 -27.16
C LEU A 305 -7.24 2.15 -27.89
N VAL A 306 -8.23 2.75 -27.21
CA VAL A 306 -9.51 3.12 -27.81
C VAL A 306 -9.37 4.30 -28.78
N THR A 307 -8.65 5.36 -28.37
CA THR A 307 -8.45 6.56 -29.19
C THR A 307 -7.82 6.22 -30.53
N TYR A 308 -6.79 5.38 -30.51
CA TYR A 308 -5.97 5.07 -31.66
C TYR A 308 -6.18 3.66 -32.20
N LEU A 309 -7.34 3.05 -31.93
CA LEU A 309 -7.61 1.63 -32.26
C LEU A 309 -7.22 1.23 -33.69
N PRO A 310 -7.57 1.98 -34.76
CA PRO A 310 -7.15 1.64 -36.12
C PRO A 310 -5.63 1.69 -36.29
N LEU A 311 -4.98 2.75 -35.79
CA LEU A 311 -3.53 2.92 -35.88
C LEU A 311 -2.77 1.86 -35.08
N MET A 312 -3.30 1.42 -33.95
CA MET A 312 -2.74 0.33 -33.14
C MET A 312 -2.74 -0.98 -33.92
N ARG A 313 -3.84 -1.29 -34.62
CA ARG A 313 -3.94 -2.48 -35.48
C ARG A 313 -2.97 -2.38 -36.66
N SER A 314 -2.95 -1.26 -37.37
CA SER A 314 -2.04 -1.04 -38.51
C SER A 314 -0.56 -1.10 -38.11
N TYR A 315 -0.21 -0.59 -36.93
CA TYR A 315 1.15 -0.71 -36.42
C TYR A 315 1.56 -2.17 -36.18
N LEU A 316 0.68 -2.98 -35.59
CA LEU A 316 0.95 -4.41 -35.36
C LEU A 316 1.03 -5.21 -36.65
N GLU A 317 0.26 -4.84 -37.68
CA GLU A 317 0.38 -5.39 -39.02
C GLU A 317 1.75 -5.03 -39.63
N GLN A 318 2.20 -3.78 -39.50
CA GLN A 318 3.54 -3.39 -39.96
C GLN A 318 4.65 -4.16 -39.21
N VAL A 319 4.49 -4.39 -37.90
CA VAL A 319 5.43 -5.21 -37.12
C VAL A 319 5.49 -6.64 -37.64
N ARG A 320 4.37 -7.24 -38.04
CA ARG A 320 4.31 -8.55 -38.70
C ARG A 320 5.07 -8.54 -40.03
N ASP A 321 4.72 -7.59 -40.89
CA ASP A 321 5.15 -7.57 -42.28
C ASP A 321 6.63 -7.24 -42.43
N LYS A 322 7.23 -6.57 -41.43
CA LYS A 322 8.68 -6.34 -41.36
C LYS A 322 9.50 -7.58 -41.00
N LYS A 323 8.87 -8.66 -40.52
CA LYS A 323 9.59 -9.88 -40.13
C LYS A 323 9.80 -10.79 -41.33
N ALA A 324 10.94 -11.47 -41.37
CA ALA A 324 11.28 -12.37 -42.46
C ALA A 324 10.29 -13.54 -42.64
N ASP A 325 9.68 -14.03 -41.54
CA ASP A 325 8.68 -15.09 -41.57
C ASP A 325 7.25 -14.57 -41.76
N GLY A 326 7.04 -13.25 -41.72
CA GLY A 326 5.72 -12.62 -41.79
C GLY A 326 4.76 -13.05 -40.68
N ARG A 327 5.26 -13.50 -39.52
CA ARG A 327 4.43 -14.04 -38.43
C ARG A 327 4.52 -13.20 -37.16
N TRP A 328 3.41 -13.10 -36.44
CA TRP A 328 3.41 -12.59 -35.08
C TRP A 328 4.05 -13.58 -34.12
N ASN A 329 4.69 -13.07 -33.07
CA ASN A 329 4.88 -13.89 -31.87
C ASN A 329 3.58 -13.91 -31.04
N HIS A 330 3.47 -14.83 -30.06
CA HIS A 330 2.25 -14.96 -29.25
C HIS A 330 1.85 -13.67 -28.52
N LEU A 331 2.81 -12.86 -28.08
CA LEU A 331 2.50 -11.59 -27.40
C LEU A 331 1.80 -10.62 -28.36
N GLU A 332 2.39 -10.40 -29.54
CA GLU A 332 1.83 -9.53 -30.59
C GLU A 332 0.47 -10.04 -31.07
N GLN A 333 0.34 -11.34 -31.30
CA GLN A 333 -0.92 -11.96 -31.72
C GLN A 333 -2.02 -11.77 -30.68
N ASN A 334 -1.71 -11.92 -29.39
CA ASN A 334 -2.69 -11.69 -28.32
C ASN A 334 -3.10 -10.23 -28.20
N VAL A 335 -2.16 -9.29 -28.33
CA VAL A 335 -2.50 -7.86 -28.36
C VAL A 335 -3.41 -7.58 -29.55
N TYR A 336 -3.07 -8.11 -30.73
CA TYR A 336 -3.88 -7.92 -31.94
C TYR A 336 -5.28 -8.51 -31.81
N ARG A 337 -5.43 -9.75 -31.29
CA ARG A 337 -6.73 -10.39 -31.01
C ARG A 337 -7.57 -9.59 -30.02
N GLY A 338 -6.97 -9.16 -28.91
CA GLY A 338 -7.65 -8.34 -27.91
C GLY A 338 -8.17 -7.02 -28.50
N LEU A 339 -7.43 -6.40 -29.42
CA LEU A 339 -7.87 -5.21 -30.12
C LEU A 339 -9.00 -5.46 -31.12
N GLN A 340 -9.28 -6.71 -31.52
CA GLN A 340 -10.39 -7.07 -32.40
C GLN A 340 -11.64 -7.54 -31.64
N CYS A 341 -11.47 -8.06 -30.43
CA CYS A 341 -12.56 -8.59 -29.60
C CYS A 341 -13.51 -7.48 -29.11
N GLN A 342 -14.76 -7.49 -29.56
CA GLN A 342 -15.78 -6.49 -29.17
C GLN A 342 -16.03 -6.45 -27.65
N ASN A 343 -16.01 -7.59 -26.97
CA ASN A 343 -16.19 -7.64 -25.51
C ASN A 343 -14.98 -7.02 -24.79
N THR A 344 -13.76 -7.24 -25.29
CA THR A 344 -12.56 -6.55 -24.76
C THR A 344 -12.62 -5.04 -25.02
N LEU A 345 -13.07 -4.62 -26.20
CA LEU A 345 -13.28 -3.20 -26.52
C LEU A 345 -14.35 -2.56 -25.63
N THR A 346 -15.41 -3.30 -25.28
CA THR A 346 -16.45 -2.87 -24.33
C THR A 346 -15.82 -2.55 -22.97
N GLU A 347 -15.01 -3.46 -22.43
CA GLU A 347 -14.32 -3.23 -21.16
C GLU A 347 -13.32 -2.07 -21.23
N LEU A 348 -12.58 -1.91 -22.33
CA LEU A 348 -11.66 -0.78 -22.53
C LEU A 348 -12.41 0.56 -22.53
N CYS A 349 -13.56 0.62 -23.20
CA CYS A 349 -14.40 1.82 -23.22
C CYS A 349 -14.88 2.18 -21.82
N ILE A 350 -15.32 1.20 -21.03
CA ILE A 350 -15.78 1.42 -19.63
C ILE A 350 -14.63 1.94 -18.76
N ILE A 351 -13.46 1.31 -18.83
CA ILE A 351 -12.29 1.73 -18.05
C ILE A 351 -11.83 3.14 -18.46
N SER A 352 -11.85 3.46 -19.76
CA SER A 352 -11.55 4.81 -20.26
C SER A 352 -12.57 5.83 -19.74
N LEU A 353 -13.87 5.56 -19.85
CA LEU A 353 -14.93 6.43 -19.34
C LEU A 353 -14.81 6.66 -17.83
N TYR A 354 -14.57 5.62 -17.04
CA TYR A 354 -14.38 5.77 -15.59
C TYR A 354 -13.14 6.61 -15.26
N SER A 355 -12.07 6.44 -16.03
CA SER A 355 -10.84 7.23 -15.84
C SER A 355 -11.10 8.72 -16.08
N GLU A 356 -11.80 9.05 -17.16
CA GLU A 356 -12.15 10.43 -17.52
C GLU A 356 -13.21 11.03 -16.57
N ALA A 357 -14.21 10.26 -16.17
CA ALA A 357 -15.34 10.74 -15.38
C ALA A 357 -15.07 10.82 -13.88
N VAL A 358 -14.20 9.95 -13.34
CA VAL A 358 -14.01 9.78 -11.89
C VAL A 358 -12.53 9.82 -11.51
N SER A 359 -11.70 8.91 -12.02
CA SER A 359 -10.34 8.73 -11.49
C SER A 359 -9.45 9.94 -11.73
N HIS A 360 -9.41 10.52 -12.93
CA HIS A 360 -8.58 11.68 -13.21
C HIS A 360 -9.01 12.92 -12.42
N PRO A 361 -10.30 13.34 -12.42
CA PRO A 361 -10.77 14.41 -11.54
C PRO A 361 -10.43 14.18 -10.06
N TYR A 362 -10.69 12.98 -9.53
CA TYR A 362 -10.38 12.65 -8.15
C TYR A 362 -8.88 12.76 -7.86
N MET A 363 -8.04 12.17 -8.72
CA MET A 363 -6.59 12.20 -8.56
C MET A 363 -6.04 13.63 -8.65
N GLN A 364 -6.59 14.48 -9.51
CA GLN A 364 -6.21 15.89 -9.63
C GLN A 364 -6.56 16.67 -8.36
N GLU A 365 -7.75 16.47 -7.79
CA GLU A 365 -8.18 17.18 -6.58
C GLU A 365 -7.31 16.78 -5.36
N VAL A 366 -7.06 15.49 -5.13
CA VAL A 366 -6.25 15.04 -3.98
C VAL A 366 -4.75 15.29 -4.15
N ARG A 367 -4.26 15.46 -5.38
CA ARG A 367 -2.89 15.90 -5.70
C ARG A 367 -2.79 17.39 -5.99
N GLY A 368 -3.85 18.15 -5.72
CA GLY A 368 -3.93 19.56 -6.01
C GLY A 368 -2.82 20.37 -5.32
N PRO A 369 -2.55 21.59 -5.82
CA PRO A 369 -1.48 22.45 -5.28
C PRO A 369 -1.66 22.73 -3.78
N ASP A 370 -2.91 22.76 -3.31
CA ASP A 370 -3.27 23.03 -1.92
C ASP A 370 -2.91 21.87 -0.97
N ARG A 371 -2.52 20.70 -1.50
CA ARG A 371 -2.14 19.49 -0.76
C ARG A 371 -3.12 19.22 0.40
N PRO A 372 -4.38 18.88 0.09
CA PRO A 372 -5.41 18.83 1.11
C PRO A 372 -5.03 17.85 2.23
N ASN A 373 -5.31 18.28 3.46
CA ASN A 373 -5.21 17.39 4.61
C ASN A 373 -6.23 16.27 4.48
N HIS A 374 -5.82 15.02 4.69
CA HIS A 374 -6.68 13.86 4.46
C HIS A 374 -7.98 13.93 5.28
N ILE A 375 -7.92 14.45 6.51
CA ILE A 375 -9.10 14.56 7.38
C ILE A 375 -10.17 15.52 6.83
N SER A 376 -9.83 16.40 5.89
CA SER A 376 -10.79 17.30 5.24
C SER A 376 -11.43 16.72 3.97
N LEU A 377 -11.08 15.49 3.58
CA LEU A 377 -11.52 14.89 2.32
C LEU A 377 -12.87 14.16 2.40
N GLY A 378 -13.55 14.15 3.54
CA GLY A 378 -14.88 13.56 3.69
C GLY A 378 -15.88 14.00 2.61
N PRO A 379 -16.06 15.33 2.38
CA PRO A 379 -16.94 15.85 1.33
C PRO A 379 -16.59 15.37 -0.08
N LEU A 380 -15.30 15.24 -0.42
CA LEU A 380 -14.87 14.72 -1.71
C LEU A 380 -15.30 13.25 -1.90
N HIS A 381 -15.13 12.41 -0.87
CA HIS A 381 -15.53 11.00 -0.96
C HIS A 381 -17.06 10.83 -1.04
N GLU A 382 -17.84 11.69 -0.38
CA GLU A 382 -19.30 11.73 -0.58
C GLU A 382 -19.69 12.18 -1.99
N ARG A 383 -19.01 13.19 -2.54
CA ARG A 383 -19.20 13.62 -3.93
C ARG A 383 -18.92 12.49 -4.92
N VAL A 384 -17.82 11.75 -4.74
CA VAL A 384 -17.49 10.58 -5.59
C VAL A 384 -18.61 9.54 -5.56
N LYS A 385 -19.06 9.14 -4.36
CA LYS A 385 -20.15 8.16 -4.21
C LYS A 385 -21.46 8.67 -4.83
N THR A 386 -21.77 9.94 -4.67
CA THR A 386 -22.98 10.57 -5.22
C THR A 386 -22.92 10.63 -6.75
N HIS A 387 -21.78 11.02 -7.31
CA HIS A 387 -21.57 11.07 -8.75
C HIS A 387 -21.70 9.68 -9.40
N ILE A 388 -21.08 8.65 -8.81
CA ILE A 388 -21.21 7.28 -9.30
C ILE A 388 -22.66 6.80 -9.24
N LYS A 389 -23.39 7.07 -8.14
CA LYS A 389 -24.84 6.75 -8.04
C LYS A 389 -25.65 7.44 -9.13
N ARG A 390 -25.33 8.70 -9.45
CA ARG A 390 -25.98 9.47 -10.50
C ARG A 390 -25.77 8.82 -11.87
N ILE A 391 -24.55 8.42 -12.21
CA ILE A 391 -24.26 7.74 -13.50
C ILE A 391 -24.89 6.34 -13.56
N ILE A 392 -24.97 5.62 -12.43
CA ILE A 392 -25.68 4.33 -12.38
C ILE A 392 -27.17 4.52 -12.70
N ALA A 393 -27.80 5.56 -12.15
CA ALA A 393 -29.21 5.87 -12.38
C ALA A 393 -29.47 6.38 -13.81
N ASP A 394 -28.52 7.14 -14.35
CA ASP A 394 -28.58 7.67 -15.72
C ASP A 394 -27.23 7.48 -16.45
N PRO A 395 -27.03 6.31 -17.09
CA PRO A 395 -25.81 6.04 -17.85
C PRO A 395 -25.64 6.93 -19.08
N ASP A 396 -26.70 7.60 -19.54
CA ASP A 396 -26.63 8.50 -20.70
C ASP A 396 -25.84 9.77 -20.41
N LEU A 397 -25.55 10.06 -19.14
CA LEU A 397 -24.56 11.06 -18.74
C LEU A 397 -23.16 10.79 -19.31
N LEU A 398 -22.85 9.52 -19.64
CA LEU A 398 -21.60 9.12 -20.28
C LEU A 398 -21.79 8.51 -21.67
N LEU A 399 -22.97 7.94 -21.98
CA LEU A 399 -23.21 7.19 -23.22
C LEU A 399 -24.19 7.87 -24.19
N GLY A 400 -24.93 8.88 -23.72
CA GLY A 400 -25.94 9.56 -24.51
C GLY A 400 -25.34 10.51 -25.54
N PRO A 401 -26.11 10.89 -26.57
CA PRO A 401 -25.66 11.85 -27.59
C PRO A 401 -25.36 13.24 -27.00
N ASP A 402 -26.06 13.61 -25.92
CA ASP A 402 -25.89 14.89 -25.21
C ASP A 402 -24.89 14.78 -24.03
N ALA A 403 -24.19 13.65 -23.89
CA ALA A 403 -23.22 13.43 -22.83
C ALA A 403 -22.11 14.50 -22.91
N SER A 404 -21.91 15.20 -21.80
CA SER A 404 -20.94 16.29 -21.71
C SER A 404 -20.13 16.22 -20.43
N HIS A 405 -18.99 16.90 -20.44
CA HIS A 405 -18.09 16.90 -19.29
C HIS A 405 -18.71 17.57 -18.05
N VAL A 406 -19.63 18.52 -18.25
CA VAL A 406 -20.32 19.25 -17.17
C VAL A 406 -21.12 18.33 -16.25
N SER A 407 -21.80 17.34 -16.83
CA SER A 407 -22.61 16.37 -16.07
C SER A 407 -21.92 15.02 -15.90
N GLY A 408 -20.98 14.67 -16.79
CA GLY A 408 -20.32 13.37 -16.81
C GLY A 408 -19.04 13.29 -15.96
N THR A 409 -18.31 14.39 -15.76
CA THR A 409 -17.13 14.38 -14.86
C THR A 409 -17.51 14.68 -13.41
N LEU A 410 -16.70 14.20 -12.47
CA LEU A 410 -16.88 14.40 -11.03
C LEU A 410 -16.79 15.88 -10.61
N ASP A 411 -15.97 16.66 -11.30
CA ASP A 411 -15.66 18.07 -11.01
C ASP A 411 -16.32 19.03 -12.01
N GLY A 412 -17.03 18.51 -13.00
CA GLY A 412 -17.65 19.29 -14.08
C GLY A 412 -16.62 19.92 -15.04
N GLN A 413 -15.34 19.58 -14.93
CA GLN A 413 -14.26 20.12 -15.77
C GLN A 413 -14.15 19.35 -17.08
N GLN A 414 -13.37 19.86 -18.03
CA GLN A 414 -13.15 19.20 -19.31
C GLN A 414 -12.59 17.79 -19.11
N TRP A 415 -12.96 16.87 -20.02
CA TRP A 415 -12.32 15.57 -20.11
C TRP A 415 -10.80 15.72 -20.16
N ASN A 416 -10.08 14.91 -19.38
CA ASN A 416 -8.62 14.88 -19.39
C ASN A 416 -8.07 14.48 -20.77
N ARG A 417 -8.79 13.63 -21.51
CA ARG A 417 -8.58 13.29 -22.91
C ARG A 417 -9.89 13.33 -23.70
N PRO A 418 -10.30 14.50 -24.23
CA PRO A 418 -11.52 14.62 -25.02
C PRO A 418 -11.55 13.68 -26.23
N GLU A 419 -10.40 13.38 -26.83
CA GLU A 419 -10.25 12.45 -27.94
C GLU A 419 -10.60 11.01 -27.57
N ALA A 420 -10.32 10.59 -26.32
CA ALA A 420 -10.67 9.27 -25.83
C ALA A 420 -12.17 9.14 -25.60
N PHE A 421 -12.79 10.15 -24.98
CA PHE A 421 -14.25 10.21 -24.85
C PHE A 421 -14.93 10.15 -26.22
N ALA A 422 -14.48 10.96 -27.19
CA ALA A 422 -15.03 10.96 -28.55
C ALA A 422 -14.83 9.61 -29.26
N ALA A 423 -13.72 8.91 -29.02
CA ALA A 423 -13.49 7.58 -29.56
C ALA A 423 -14.43 6.53 -28.96
N VAL A 424 -14.71 6.60 -27.66
CA VAL A 424 -15.73 5.75 -27.02
C VAL A 424 -17.11 6.01 -27.63
N GLN A 425 -17.50 7.28 -27.80
CA GLN A 425 -18.79 7.64 -28.43
C GLN A 425 -18.94 7.05 -29.84
N ARG A 426 -17.87 7.06 -30.65
CA ARG A 426 -17.88 6.43 -31.98
C ARG A 426 -18.01 4.92 -31.94
N LEU A 427 -17.45 4.26 -30.92
CA LEU A 427 -17.53 2.81 -30.77
C LEU A 427 -18.86 2.35 -30.16
N ALA A 428 -19.48 3.17 -29.29
CA ALA A 428 -20.65 2.79 -28.51
C ALA A 428 -21.79 2.12 -29.32
N PRO A 429 -22.16 2.61 -30.53
CA PRO A 429 -23.21 1.96 -31.34
C PRO A 429 -22.89 0.52 -31.77
N SER A 430 -21.59 0.16 -31.84
CA SER A 430 -21.12 -1.18 -32.21
C SER A 430 -20.92 -2.12 -31.02
N LEU A 431 -21.15 -1.65 -29.79
CA LEU A 431 -20.89 -2.38 -28.55
C LEU A 431 -22.20 -2.64 -27.80
N PRO A 432 -22.94 -3.72 -28.12
CA PRO A 432 -24.32 -3.92 -27.65
C PRO A 432 -24.45 -4.06 -26.13
N HIS A 433 -23.39 -4.46 -25.44
CA HIS A 433 -23.39 -4.71 -24.00
C HIS A 433 -22.83 -3.54 -23.17
N LEU A 434 -22.39 -2.45 -23.81
CA LEU A 434 -21.67 -1.34 -23.16
C LEU A 434 -22.45 -0.73 -21.99
N ARG A 435 -23.75 -0.48 -22.16
CA ARG A 435 -24.59 0.11 -21.10
C ARG A 435 -24.68 -0.78 -19.86
N GLY A 436 -25.05 -2.04 -20.04
CA GLY A 436 -25.21 -2.98 -18.92
C GLY A 436 -23.88 -3.23 -18.20
N ALA A 437 -22.82 -3.38 -18.97
CA ALA A 437 -21.47 -3.58 -18.44
C ALA A 437 -20.95 -2.34 -17.68
N LEU A 438 -21.23 -1.12 -18.15
CA LEU A 438 -20.89 0.12 -17.44
C LEU A 438 -21.60 0.21 -16.09
N ILE A 439 -22.90 -0.10 -16.04
CA ILE A 439 -23.68 -0.10 -14.80
C ILE A 439 -23.09 -1.10 -13.79
N ALA A 440 -22.83 -2.35 -14.23
CA ALA A 440 -22.26 -3.38 -13.37
C ALA A 440 -20.88 -2.98 -12.82
N PHE A 441 -20.02 -2.43 -13.69
CA PHE A 441 -18.73 -1.88 -13.28
C PHE A 441 -18.91 -0.80 -12.21
N LEU A 442 -19.76 0.21 -12.46
CA LEU A 442 -19.98 1.32 -11.52
C LEU A 442 -20.56 0.86 -10.18
N GLN A 443 -21.45 -0.14 -10.16
CA GLN A 443 -21.93 -0.75 -8.91
C GLN A 443 -20.77 -1.34 -8.09
N GLY A 444 -19.84 -2.04 -8.74
CA GLY A 444 -18.64 -2.57 -8.08
C GLY A 444 -17.70 -1.47 -7.58
N THR A 445 -17.56 -0.38 -8.33
CA THR A 445 -16.79 0.79 -7.88
C THR A 445 -17.43 1.44 -6.65
N LEU A 446 -18.75 1.61 -6.63
CA LEU A 446 -19.49 2.26 -5.54
C LEU A 446 -19.41 1.47 -4.23
N GLU A 447 -19.60 0.15 -4.32
CA GLU A 447 -19.43 -0.78 -3.19
C GLU A 447 -18.02 -0.61 -2.60
N THR A 448 -17.02 -0.53 -3.48
CA THR A 448 -15.63 -0.43 -3.08
C THR A 448 -15.29 0.94 -2.50
N TRP A 449 -15.74 2.04 -3.09
CA TRP A 449 -15.60 3.39 -2.52
C TRP A 449 -16.21 3.48 -1.13
N THR A 450 -17.37 2.85 -0.91
CA THR A 450 -18.03 2.82 0.41
C THR A 450 -17.14 2.14 1.45
N ARG A 451 -16.52 1.00 1.09
CA ARG A 451 -15.60 0.27 1.98
C ARG A 451 -14.30 1.04 2.27
N PHE A 452 -13.70 1.67 1.26
CA PHE A 452 -12.40 2.34 1.36
C PHE A 452 -12.49 3.82 1.77
N ALA A 453 -13.70 4.33 2.02
CA ALA A 453 -13.96 5.64 2.63
C ALA A 453 -14.62 5.52 4.01
N ALA A 454 -14.58 4.33 4.63
CA ALA A 454 -15.21 4.06 5.91
C ALA A 454 -14.65 4.92 7.06
N GLU A 455 -13.42 5.40 6.96
CA GLU A 455 -12.82 6.31 7.94
C GLU A 455 -13.53 7.68 8.01
N PHE A 456 -14.30 8.05 6.99
CA PHE A 456 -15.10 9.28 6.95
C PHE A 456 -16.57 9.06 7.38
N ALA A 457 -16.93 7.86 7.85
CA ALA A 457 -18.29 7.58 8.27
C ALA A 457 -18.74 8.52 9.42
N PRO A 458 -20.01 8.94 9.45
CA PRO A 458 -20.56 9.69 10.58
C PRO A 458 -20.30 8.99 11.91
N GLY A 459 -19.85 9.73 12.92
CA GLY A 459 -19.47 9.18 14.22
C GLY A 459 -18.13 8.42 14.25
N GLY A 460 -17.42 8.32 13.13
CA GLY A 460 -16.06 7.78 13.07
C GLY A 460 -15.00 8.76 13.58
N ALA A 461 -13.78 8.25 13.79
CA ALA A 461 -12.68 9.00 14.42
C ALA A 461 -12.39 10.36 13.78
N ILE A 462 -12.52 10.50 12.46
CA ILE A 462 -12.32 11.79 11.76
C ILE A 462 -13.51 12.73 12.00
N ALA A 463 -14.74 12.21 11.92
CA ALA A 463 -15.96 13.00 12.04
C ALA A 463 -16.17 13.54 13.47
N THR A 464 -15.62 12.88 14.48
CA THR A 464 -15.74 13.27 15.90
C THR A 464 -14.63 14.21 16.38
N LEU A 465 -13.64 14.55 15.53
CA LEU A 465 -12.56 15.44 15.96
C LEU A 465 -13.08 16.85 16.25
N THR A 466 -12.80 17.35 17.45
CA THR A 466 -12.99 18.77 17.77
C THR A 466 -12.01 19.63 16.97
N LYS A 467 -12.28 20.94 16.86
CA LYS A 467 -11.39 21.86 16.14
C LYS A 467 -9.96 21.84 16.70
N ALA A 468 -9.82 21.78 18.03
CA ALA A 468 -8.51 21.69 18.68
C ALA A 468 -7.76 20.40 18.29
N GLN A 469 -8.46 19.27 18.19
CA GLN A 469 -7.85 18.00 17.77
C GLN A 469 -7.50 18.01 16.27
N GLN A 470 -8.34 18.62 15.41
CA GLN A 470 -8.04 18.78 13.99
C GLN A 470 -6.76 19.57 13.76
N ASP A 471 -6.52 20.61 14.55
CA ASP A 471 -5.31 21.45 14.46
C ASP A 471 -4.03 20.69 14.87
N LEU A 472 -4.16 19.49 15.46
CA LEU A 472 -3.05 18.60 15.80
C LEU A 472 -2.81 17.48 14.78
N VAL A 473 -3.64 17.38 13.73
CA VAL A 473 -3.58 16.28 12.76
C VAL A 473 -3.43 16.84 11.35
N TYR A 474 -2.33 16.51 10.71
CA TYR A 474 -2.11 16.72 9.29
C TYR A 474 -1.64 15.42 8.66
N LEU A 475 -2.43 14.86 7.75
CA LEU A 475 -2.12 13.61 7.05
C LEU A 475 -2.12 13.92 5.55
N PRO A 476 -1.02 13.67 4.81
CA PRO A 476 -1.01 13.95 3.37
C PRO A 476 -2.05 13.06 2.68
N ALA A 477 -2.82 13.60 1.73
CA ALA A 477 -3.85 12.83 1.02
C ALA A 477 -3.31 11.58 0.29
N THR A 478 -2.06 11.66 -0.18
CA THR A 478 -1.40 10.60 -0.96
C THR A 478 -0.07 10.19 -0.31
N ASN A 479 0.39 8.99 -0.69
CA ASN A 479 1.69 8.47 -0.27
C ASN A 479 2.84 8.87 -1.22
N ASP A 480 2.61 9.86 -2.09
CA ASP A 480 3.52 10.21 -3.20
C ASP A 480 4.92 10.61 -2.68
N ALA A 481 5.02 11.17 -1.46
CA ALA A 481 6.31 11.53 -0.85
C ALA A 481 7.19 10.32 -0.51
N ASN A 482 6.59 9.22 -0.05
CA ASN A 482 7.30 7.98 0.22
C ASN A 482 7.70 7.28 -1.07
N GLU A 483 6.74 7.09 -1.99
CA GLU A 483 6.97 6.48 -3.29
C GLU A 483 8.02 7.25 -4.11
N GLY A 484 7.94 8.59 -4.08
CA GLY A 484 8.92 9.48 -4.71
C GLY A 484 10.31 9.36 -4.09
N SER A 485 10.41 9.16 -2.77
CA SER A 485 11.69 8.93 -2.09
C SER A 485 12.31 7.58 -2.48
N LEU A 486 11.52 6.51 -2.50
CA LEU A 486 11.95 5.17 -2.96
C LEU A 486 12.34 5.18 -4.44
N GLY A 487 11.57 5.88 -5.28
CA GLY A 487 11.86 6.09 -6.69
C GLY A 487 13.17 6.86 -6.91
N SER A 488 13.39 7.91 -6.14
CA SER A 488 14.63 8.71 -6.16
C SER A 488 15.83 7.88 -5.72
N PHE A 489 15.69 7.07 -4.66
CA PHE A 489 16.71 6.12 -4.23
C PHE A 489 17.07 5.12 -5.32
N ARG A 490 16.06 4.54 -6.00
CA ARG A 490 16.28 3.61 -7.10
C ARG A 490 17.06 4.22 -8.26
N VAL A 491 16.81 5.49 -8.59
CA VAL A 491 17.56 6.20 -9.65
C VAL A 491 18.97 6.51 -9.15
N GLY A 492 19.10 7.02 -7.92
CA GLY A 492 20.38 7.34 -7.31
C GLY A 492 21.31 6.14 -7.20
N SER A 493 20.79 4.98 -6.79
CA SER A 493 21.56 3.73 -6.65
C SER A 493 22.05 3.17 -7.99
N ARG A 494 21.36 3.49 -9.11
CA ARG A 494 21.83 3.14 -10.46
C ARG A 494 22.98 4.05 -10.90
N ASN A 495 22.87 5.35 -10.62
CA ASN A 495 23.87 6.33 -11.02
C ASN A 495 25.14 6.27 -10.16
N ALA A 496 24.99 5.91 -8.88
CA ALA A 496 26.08 5.85 -7.91
C ALA A 496 26.03 4.52 -7.13
N THR A 497 26.39 3.43 -7.81
CA THR A 497 26.26 2.05 -7.33
C THR A 497 27.05 1.73 -6.06
N ASN A 498 28.13 2.48 -5.79
CA ASN A 498 28.97 2.30 -4.61
C ASN A 498 28.57 3.19 -3.42
N MET A 499 27.53 4.03 -3.56
CA MET A 499 27.06 4.88 -2.48
C MET A 499 26.39 4.03 -1.39
N SER A 500 26.79 4.22 -0.13
CA SER A 500 26.12 3.56 1.00
C SER A 500 24.73 4.14 1.23
N LEU A 501 23.82 3.34 1.81
CA LEU A 501 22.48 3.82 2.16
C LEU A 501 22.55 5.00 3.16
N GLY A 502 23.48 4.94 4.12
CA GLY A 502 23.72 6.02 5.07
C GLY A 502 24.17 7.31 4.40
N GLN A 503 25.05 7.24 3.39
CA GLN A 503 25.47 8.43 2.64
C GLN A 503 24.33 9.01 1.80
N TRP A 504 23.53 8.15 1.15
CA TRP A 504 22.33 8.59 0.42
C TRP A 504 21.35 9.30 1.35
N ASN A 505 21.01 8.69 2.50
CA ASN A 505 20.15 9.30 3.50
C ASN A 505 20.71 10.63 4.00
N GLY A 506 22.01 10.71 4.29
CA GLY A 506 22.65 11.96 4.73
C GLY A 506 22.46 13.10 3.72
N ARG A 507 22.57 12.84 2.42
CA ARG A 507 22.35 13.84 1.37
C ARG A 507 20.88 14.25 1.26
N GLU A 508 19.98 13.29 1.29
CA GLU A 508 18.53 13.55 1.17
C GLU A 508 17.98 14.27 2.39
N LEU A 509 18.36 13.84 3.59
CA LEU A 509 18.02 14.51 4.84
C LEU A 509 18.55 15.95 4.83
N TYR A 510 19.80 16.15 4.42
CA TYR A 510 20.39 17.49 4.36
C TYR A 510 19.60 18.44 3.47
N LYS A 511 19.18 17.93 2.30
CA LYS A 511 18.40 18.69 1.31
C LYS A 511 16.94 18.91 1.74
N LYS A 512 16.23 17.86 2.14
CA LYS A 512 14.78 17.88 2.38
C LYS A 512 14.39 18.39 3.77
N ASN A 513 15.26 18.22 4.77
CA ASN A 513 14.99 18.67 6.13
C ASN A 513 15.65 20.02 6.45
N GLU A 514 16.18 20.73 5.46
CA GLU A 514 16.85 22.02 5.64
C GLU A 514 17.96 21.95 6.71
N THR A 515 18.66 20.80 6.76
CA THR A 515 19.61 20.51 7.85
C THR A 515 20.76 21.51 7.87
N GLY A 516 21.10 22.13 6.73
CA GLY A 516 22.09 23.20 6.67
C GLY A 516 21.77 24.37 7.60
N THR A 517 20.50 24.80 7.66
CA THR A 517 20.03 25.87 8.54
C THR A 517 20.20 25.48 10.01
N TYR A 518 19.83 24.24 10.37
CA TYR A 518 20.02 23.74 11.73
C TYR A 518 21.50 23.65 12.11
N VAL A 519 22.34 23.10 11.22
CA VAL A 519 23.79 22.97 11.43
C VAL A 519 24.47 24.32 11.66
N ALA A 520 24.00 25.38 11.00
CA ALA A 520 24.50 26.75 11.21
C ALA A 520 24.25 27.29 12.63
N THR A 521 23.29 26.72 13.37
CA THR A 521 22.99 27.09 14.77
C THR A 521 23.85 26.37 15.80
N LEU A 522 24.65 25.38 15.39
CA LEU A 522 25.40 24.53 16.31
C LEU A 522 26.75 25.14 16.71
N ASP A 523 27.11 24.97 17.97
CA ASP A 523 28.38 25.42 18.51
C ASP A 523 29.57 24.56 18.02
N ALA A 524 30.79 25.10 18.13
CA ALA A 524 32.00 24.41 17.70
C ALA A 524 32.23 23.05 18.41
N PRO A 525 31.98 22.91 19.73
CA PRO A 525 32.04 21.62 20.42
C PRO A 525 31.10 20.56 19.83
N THR A 526 29.83 20.91 19.57
CA THR A 526 28.86 19.99 18.99
C THR A 526 29.25 19.61 17.57
N LEU A 527 29.68 20.56 16.74
CA LEU A 527 30.18 20.27 15.40
C LEU A 527 31.41 19.33 15.42
N LYS A 528 32.34 19.53 16.35
CA LYS A 528 33.49 18.64 16.55
C LYS A 528 33.06 17.24 16.96
N TYR A 529 32.09 17.12 17.87
CA TYR A 529 31.50 15.86 18.28
C TYR A 529 30.84 15.13 17.10
N LEU A 530 29.99 15.80 16.32
CA LEU A 530 29.29 15.20 15.17
C LEU A 530 30.28 14.69 14.11
N ARG A 531 31.33 15.46 13.80
CA ARG A 531 32.40 15.01 12.88
C ARG A 531 33.14 13.77 13.39
N ARG A 532 33.39 13.69 14.71
CA ARG A 532 34.00 12.49 15.33
C ARG A 532 33.07 11.30 15.23
N MET A 533 31.80 11.47 15.61
CA MET A 533 30.79 10.41 15.54
C MET A 533 30.63 9.87 14.12
N TYR A 534 30.55 10.76 13.12
CA TYR A 534 30.45 10.34 11.72
C TYR A 534 31.64 9.46 11.29
N ARG A 535 32.88 9.80 11.66
CA ARG A 535 34.06 8.97 11.36
C ARG A 535 33.98 7.59 12.02
N VAL A 536 33.46 7.51 13.24
CA VAL A 536 33.25 6.21 13.92
C VAL A 536 32.21 5.38 13.18
N VAL A 537 31.07 5.98 12.81
CA VAL A 537 30.01 5.29 12.07
C VAL A 537 30.49 4.86 10.68
N ASP A 538 31.19 5.71 9.96
CA ASP A 538 31.73 5.41 8.64
C ASP A 538 32.76 4.26 8.68
N GLY A 539 33.61 4.23 9.73
CA GLY A 539 34.57 3.16 9.99
C GLY A 539 34.00 1.87 10.60
N SER A 540 32.74 1.87 11.06
CA SER A 540 32.14 0.75 11.80
C SER A 540 31.81 -0.48 10.94
N GLY A 541 31.75 -0.31 9.63
CA GLY A 541 31.28 -1.36 8.73
C GLY A 541 29.78 -1.67 8.85
N VAL A 542 28.97 -0.76 9.41
CA VAL A 542 27.49 -0.88 9.51
C VAL A 542 26.85 -1.33 8.20
N GLU A 543 27.31 -0.81 7.07
CA GLU A 543 26.76 -1.15 5.75
C GLU A 543 27.10 -2.61 5.33
N LYS A 544 28.25 -3.15 5.78
CA LYS A 544 28.58 -4.58 5.64
C LYS A 544 27.72 -5.44 6.57
N GLN A 545 27.49 -4.99 7.80
CA GLN A 545 26.63 -5.68 8.76
C GLN A 545 25.18 -5.77 8.25
N ARG A 546 24.64 -4.67 7.72
CA ARG A 546 23.31 -4.60 7.09
C ARG A 546 23.16 -5.61 5.93
N ARG A 547 24.15 -5.68 5.03
CA ARG A 547 24.11 -6.69 3.95
C ARG A 547 24.16 -8.11 4.48
N ARG A 548 24.93 -8.36 5.54
CA ARG A 548 25.02 -9.69 6.18
C ARG A 548 23.70 -10.08 6.85
N SER A 549 23.05 -9.18 7.58
CA SER A 549 21.76 -9.47 8.23
C SER A 549 20.67 -9.81 7.20
N LEU A 550 20.61 -9.06 6.08
CA LEU A 550 19.72 -9.38 4.97
C LEU A 550 19.99 -10.77 4.37
N ALA A 551 21.25 -11.15 4.20
CA ALA A 551 21.61 -12.45 3.66
C ALA A 551 21.23 -13.61 4.61
N ILE A 552 21.45 -13.43 5.92
CA ILE A 552 21.07 -14.41 6.94
C ILE A 552 19.55 -14.61 6.94
N ALA A 553 18.79 -13.53 7.02
CA ALA A 553 17.33 -13.61 7.02
C ALA A 553 16.78 -14.24 5.73
N ALA A 554 17.37 -13.94 4.58
CA ALA A 554 16.99 -14.58 3.32
C ALA A 554 17.22 -16.11 3.34
N ALA A 555 18.33 -16.57 3.94
CA ALA A 555 18.63 -17.99 4.10
C ALA A 555 17.66 -18.69 5.06
N GLU A 556 17.27 -18.02 6.16
CA GLU A 556 16.27 -18.51 7.11
C GLU A 556 14.90 -18.66 6.44
N VAL A 557 14.43 -17.62 5.72
CA VAL A 557 13.17 -17.66 4.98
C VAL A 557 13.19 -18.77 3.91
N ALA A 558 14.30 -18.95 3.20
CA ALA A 558 14.43 -20.03 2.22
C ALA A 558 14.33 -21.42 2.88
N THR A 559 14.88 -21.58 4.08
CA THR A 559 14.83 -22.82 4.86
C THR A 559 13.42 -23.10 5.36
N GLN A 560 12.76 -22.10 5.95
CA GLN A 560 11.35 -22.20 6.37
C GLN A 560 10.43 -22.55 5.20
N LYS A 561 10.60 -21.90 4.03
CA LYS A 561 9.82 -22.20 2.82
C LYS A 561 10.09 -23.60 2.26
N ARG A 562 11.30 -24.15 2.42
CA ARG A 562 11.58 -25.57 2.06
C ARG A 562 10.85 -26.52 3.00
N ALA A 563 11.00 -26.34 4.31
CA ALA A 563 10.32 -27.15 5.32
C ALA A 563 8.79 -27.11 5.15
N HIS A 564 8.22 -25.93 4.90
CA HIS A 564 6.79 -25.78 4.65
C HIS A 564 6.35 -26.51 3.38
N ARG A 565 7.09 -26.37 2.26
CA ARG A 565 6.78 -27.10 1.01
C ARG A 565 6.81 -28.61 1.22
N GLU A 566 7.80 -29.13 1.93
CA GLU A 566 7.88 -30.55 2.28
C GLU A 566 6.71 -31.00 3.15
N ALA A 567 6.34 -30.21 4.16
CA ALA A 567 5.18 -30.51 5.01
C ALA A 567 3.86 -30.52 4.21
N VAL A 568 3.67 -29.56 3.30
CA VAL A 568 2.49 -29.52 2.40
C VAL A 568 2.49 -30.72 1.47
N LEU A 569 3.65 -31.10 0.92
CA LEU A 569 3.78 -32.24 0.01
C LEU A 569 3.49 -33.56 0.73
N ARG A 570 3.99 -33.73 1.97
CA ARG A 570 3.65 -34.86 2.86
C ARG A 570 2.15 -34.93 3.14
N LYS A 571 1.52 -33.81 3.51
CA LYS A 571 0.05 -33.74 3.73
C LYS A 571 -0.72 -34.12 2.46
N LYS A 572 -0.28 -33.65 1.28
CA LYS A 572 -0.89 -33.98 -0.01
C LYS A 572 -0.76 -35.47 -0.35
N MET A 573 0.44 -36.05 -0.18
CA MET A 573 0.67 -37.48 -0.38
C MET A 573 -0.16 -38.33 0.58
N ALA A 574 -0.22 -37.98 1.87
CA ALA A 574 -1.06 -38.66 2.84
C ALA A 574 -2.56 -38.61 2.48
N ARG A 575 -3.05 -37.46 1.99
CA ARG A 575 -4.43 -37.32 1.49
C ARG A 575 -4.68 -38.19 0.25
N GLN A 576 -3.77 -38.20 -0.70
CA GLN A 576 -3.87 -39.05 -1.90
C GLN A 576 -3.86 -40.54 -1.54
N TYR A 577 -3.00 -40.95 -0.61
CA TYR A 577 -2.98 -42.32 -0.11
C TYR A 577 -4.32 -42.70 0.54
N LYS A 578 -4.85 -41.86 1.45
CA LYS A 578 -6.17 -42.08 2.05
C LYS A 578 -7.26 -42.24 0.99
N LEU A 579 -7.30 -41.36 -0.02
CA LEU A 579 -8.26 -41.45 -1.13
C LEU A 579 -8.12 -42.74 -1.95
N ARG A 580 -6.89 -43.22 -2.16
CA ARG A 580 -6.62 -44.43 -2.94
C ARG A 580 -6.99 -45.73 -2.20
N VAL A 581 -6.94 -45.72 -0.87
CA VAL A 581 -7.28 -46.88 -0.03
C VAL A 581 -8.79 -46.98 0.22
N LEU A 582 -9.54 -45.89 0.06
CA LEU A 582 -11.01 -45.93 0.12
C LEU A 582 -11.55 -46.74 -1.07
N LYS A 583 -12.32 -47.80 -0.78
CA LYS A 583 -13.12 -48.50 -1.79
C LYS A 583 -14.40 -47.69 -2.06
N PRO A 584 -14.64 -47.23 -3.29
CA PRO A 584 -15.91 -46.58 -3.62
C PRO A 584 -17.05 -47.57 -3.41
N LEU A 585 -18.11 -47.15 -2.70
CA LEU A 585 -19.35 -47.92 -2.63
C LEU A 585 -20.06 -47.77 -3.97
N VAL A 586 -19.99 -48.81 -4.81
CA VAL A 586 -20.58 -48.82 -6.16
C VAL A 586 -22.00 -49.41 -6.17
N ASN A 587 -22.47 -49.93 -5.03
CA ASN A 587 -23.81 -50.51 -4.89
C ASN A 587 -24.50 -49.99 -3.63
N LEU A 588 -25.56 -49.21 -3.83
CA LEU A 588 -26.39 -48.62 -2.76
C LEU A 588 -27.16 -49.67 -1.94
N ALA A 589 -27.39 -50.88 -2.47
CA ALA A 589 -28.08 -51.96 -1.75
C ALA A 589 -27.26 -52.56 -0.60
N ALA A 590 -25.94 -52.29 -0.55
CA ALA A 590 -25.07 -52.74 0.52
C ALA A 590 -25.17 -51.90 1.82
N LEU A 591 -25.86 -50.75 1.78
CA LEU A 591 -26.01 -49.85 2.94
C LEU A 591 -27.14 -50.27 3.90
N THR A 592 -28.00 -51.20 3.52
CA THR A 592 -29.19 -51.60 4.28
C THR A 592 -29.03 -52.83 5.17
N LEU A 593 -27.83 -53.43 5.27
CA LEU A 593 -27.62 -54.69 6.01
C LEU A 593 -26.82 -54.58 7.32
N GLU A 594 -26.40 -53.39 7.76
CA GLU A 594 -25.75 -53.20 9.06
C GLU A 594 -26.53 -52.22 9.95
N LYS A 595 -27.80 -52.56 10.23
CA LYS A 595 -28.52 -52.14 11.43
C LYS A 595 -29.48 -53.27 11.87
N THR A 596 -28.91 -54.29 12.49
CA THR A 596 -29.61 -55.19 13.41
C THR A 596 -28.67 -55.55 14.54
#